data_AF-A0A7I7ZKW7-F1
#
_entry.id   AF-A0A7I7ZKW7-F1
#
_cell.length_a   1.000
_cell.length_b   1.000
_cell.length_c   1.000
_cell.angle_alpha   90.00
_cell.angle_beta   90.00
_cell.angle_gamma   90.00
#
_symmetry.space_group_name_H-M   'P 1'
#
loop_
_entity.id
_entity.type
_entity.pdbx_description
1 polymer ?
#
loop_
_entity_poly.entity_id
_entity_poly.type
_entity_poly.pdbx_seq_one_letter_code
_entity_poly.pdbx_strand_id
1 'polypeptide(L)'
;MLNPNRRTVLRGAGIAFGASVAAVGVAGPAAAQPDPDPQDLAHLRRTFVLAEQARQAGGAPYGALVAGAAGNVVAEHGNTSSVDGGDPTDHAEMVTVRSAWRALGDDGMKSATLYASTEPCTMCAGGAYWSGIGRVVYGMSNTRLLQFTGGDPKNAGYALPCRDILLHGYRPITVIGPLLEDEAAQAHQGYWR
;
A
#
# COMPACT_ATOMS: atom_id res chain seq x y z
N MET A 1 49.45 -2.01 -6.47
CA MET A 1 48.92 -1.04 -5.50
C MET A 1 47.39 -1.03 -5.64
N LEU A 2 46.67 -1.63 -4.68
CA LEU A 2 45.20 -1.70 -4.67
C LEU A 2 44.71 -1.19 -3.30
N ASN A 3 43.91 -0.13 -3.37
CA ASN A 3 43.12 0.50 -2.30
C ASN A 3 41.68 -0.12 -2.33
N PRO A 4 40.78 0.11 -1.36
CA PRO A 4 40.31 -0.90 -0.42
C PRO A 4 38.82 -1.24 -0.59
N ASN A 5 38.44 -2.50 -0.45
CA ASN A 5 37.05 -2.86 -0.19
C ASN A 5 37.02 -3.96 0.86
N ARG A 6 37.44 -3.61 2.08
CA ARG A 6 37.29 -4.47 3.25
C ARG A 6 35.96 -4.14 3.91
N ARG A 7 34.96 -4.96 3.57
CA ARG A 7 33.81 -5.22 4.44
C ARG A 7 34.34 -5.65 5.80
N THR A 8 34.27 -4.76 6.79
CA THR A 8 34.46 -5.12 8.19
C THR A 8 33.24 -5.94 8.61
N VAL A 9 33.36 -7.26 8.58
CA VAL A 9 32.42 -8.16 9.25
C VAL A 9 32.83 -8.19 10.72
N LEU A 10 32.07 -7.51 11.59
CA LEU A 10 32.18 -7.72 13.02
C LEU A 10 31.69 -9.14 13.33
N ARG A 11 32.63 -10.08 13.54
CA ARG A 11 32.36 -11.31 14.30
C ARG A 11 32.30 -10.94 15.77
N GLY A 12 31.11 -10.62 16.27
CA GLY A 12 30.86 -10.53 17.71
C GLY A 12 30.78 -11.94 18.30
N ALA A 13 31.68 -12.25 19.21
CA ALA A 13 31.63 -13.44 20.05
C ALA A 13 30.41 -13.35 20.98
N GLY A 14 29.68 -14.46 21.11
CA GLY A 14 28.38 -14.50 21.77
C GLY A 14 28.40 -14.15 23.26
N ILE A 15 27.32 -13.51 23.69
CA ILE A 15 26.80 -13.63 25.05
C ILE A 15 25.37 -14.16 24.88
N ALA A 16 25.17 -15.41 25.30
CA ALA A 16 23.87 -16.05 25.27
C ALA A 16 22.98 -15.42 26.37
N PHE A 17 22.13 -14.47 25.98
CA PHE A 17 20.95 -14.15 26.77
C PHE A 17 19.85 -15.16 26.39
N GLY A 18 19.55 -16.06 27.33
CA GLY A 18 18.34 -16.88 27.27
C GLY A 18 17.11 -15.99 27.39
N ALA A 19 16.65 -15.45 26.27
CA ALA A 19 15.32 -14.88 26.17
C ALA A 19 14.37 -16.04 25.84
N SER A 20 13.43 -16.29 26.75
CA SER A 20 12.24 -17.10 26.45
C SER A 20 11.62 -16.55 25.16
N VAL A 21 11.67 -17.33 24.09
CA VAL A 21 10.90 -17.06 22.89
C VAL A 21 9.46 -17.33 23.29
N ALA A 22 8.74 -16.30 23.72
CA ALA A 22 7.30 -16.34 23.74
C ALA A 22 6.88 -16.71 22.32
N ALA A 23 6.28 -17.88 22.16
CA ALA A 23 5.78 -18.34 20.89
C ALA A 23 4.95 -17.22 20.27
N VAL A 24 5.36 -16.75 19.09
CA VAL A 24 4.52 -15.92 18.24
C VAL A 24 3.26 -16.73 18.03
N GLY A 25 2.17 -16.29 18.67
CA GLY A 25 0.89 -16.95 18.59
C GLY A 25 0.52 -17.13 17.14
N VAL A 26 0.19 -18.37 16.76
CA VAL A 26 -0.42 -18.69 15.48
C VAL A 26 -1.62 -17.76 15.35
N ALA A 27 -1.65 -16.98 14.25
CA ALA A 27 -2.72 -16.03 13.97
C ALA A 27 -4.07 -16.71 14.22
N GLY A 28 -4.87 -16.11 15.11
CA GLY A 28 -6.25 -16.51 15.30
C GLY A 28 -7.00 -16.44 13.96
N PRO A 29 -8.13 -17.16 13.82
CA PRO A 29 -8.91 -17.17 12.59
C PRO A 29 -9.13 -15.72 12.13
N ALA A 30 -8.70 -15.43 10.89
CA ALA A 30 -8.87 -14.12 10.28
C ALA A 30 -10.33 -13.69 10.50
N ALA A 31 -10.52 -12.61 11.27
CA ALA A 31 -11.84 -12.02 11.43
C ALA A 31 -12.43 -11.84 10.03
N ALA A 32 -13.67 -12.28 9.82
CA ALA A 32 -14.33 -12.16 8.54
C ALA A 32 -14.24 -10.71 8.06
N GLN A 33 -13.73 -10.52 6.85
CA GLN A 33 -13.59 -9.19 6.26
C GLN A 33 -14.99 -8.54 6.18
N PRO A 34 -15.18 -7.30 6.65
CA PRO A 34 -16.48 -6.65 6.54
C PRO A 34 -16.86 -6.48 5.06
N ASP A 35 -18.14 -6.62 4.76
CA ASP A 35 -18.67 -6.41 3.41
C ASP A 35 -18.46 -4.95 2.99
N PRO A 36 -18.10 -4.69 1.72
CA PRO A 36 -18.04 -3.33 1.21
C PRO A 36 -19.45 -2.73 1.07
N ASP A 37 -19.55 -1.42 1.25
CA ASP A 37 -20.76 -0.68 0.93
C ASP A 37 -20.73 -0.17 -0.54
N PRO A 38 -21.86 0.30 -1.10
CA PRO A 38 -21.89 0.82 -2.48
C PRO A 38 -20.98 2.05 -2.72
N GLN A 39 -20.73 2.85 -1.68
CA GLN A 39 -19.85 4.01 -1.76
C GLN A 39 -18.38 3.56 -1.86
N ASP A 40 -17.99 2.46 -1.21
CA ASP A 40 -16.67 1.86 -1.38
C ASP A 40 -16.40 1.50 -2.84
N LEU A 41 -17.38 0.88 -3.49
CA LEU A 41 -17.26 0.49 -4.90
C LEU A 41 -17.16 1.71 -5.82
N ALA A 42 -17.89 2.79 -5.52
CA ALA A 42 -17.81 4.04 -6.28
C ALA A 42 -16.42 4.71 -6.11
N HIS A 43 -15.91 4.77 -4.88
CA HIS A 43 -14.57 5.31 -4.60
C HIS A 43 -13.47 4.46 -5.23
N LEU A 44 -13.57 3.12 -5.16
CA LEU A 44 -12.62 2.26 -5.86
C LEU A 44 -12.60 2.51 -7.36
N ARG A 45 -13.76 2.62 -8.01
CA ARG A 45 -13.82 2.97 -9.44
C ARG A 45 -13.17 4.32 -9.75
N ARG A 46 -13.30 5.30 -8.85
CA ARG A 46 -12.57 6.57 -8.99
C ARG A 46 -11.06 6.35 -8.96
N THR A 47 -10.54 5.46 -8.10
CA THR A 47 -9.11 5.13 -8.09
C THR A 47 -8.63 4.46 -9.39
N PHE A 48 -9.48 3.70 -10.09
CA PHE A 48 -9.13 3.09 -11.38
C PHE A 48 -9.02 4.16 -12.48
N VAL A 49 -9.88 5.18 -12.45
CA VAL A 49 -9.77 6.34 -13.35
C VAL A 49 -8.46 7.09 -13.10
N LEU A 50 -8.08 7.30 -11.84
CA LEU A 50 -6.81 7.95 -11.48
C LEU A 50 -5.58 7.14 -11.93
N ALA A 51 -5.67 5.79 -11.84
CA ALA A 51 -4.63 4.90 -12.32
C ALA A 51 -4.42 5.03 -13.84
N GLU A 52 -5.50 5.07 -14.62
CA GLU A 52 -5.43 5.27 -16.06
C GLU A 52 -4.90 6.68 -16.41
N GLN A 53 -5.31 7.71 -15.68
CA GLN A 53 -4.77 9.07 -15.85
C GLN A 53 -3.27 9.15 -15.56
N ALA A 54 -2.80 8.50 -14.48
CA ALA A 54 -1.37 8.41 -14.15
C ALA A 54 -0.59 7.77 -15.30
N ARG A 55 -1.10 6.66 -15.83
CA ARG A 55 -0.52 5.94 -16.97
C ARG A 55 -0.43 6.83 -18.22
N GLN A 56 -1.48 7.56 -18.55
CA GLN A 56 -1.52 8.49 -19.69
C GLN A 56 -0.52 9.64 -19.53
N ALA A 57 -0.21 10.03 -18.29
CA ALA A 57 0.80 11.03 -17.97
C ALA A 57 2.24 10.46 -17.91
N GLY A 58 2.46 9.19 -18.23
CA GLY A 58 3.78 8.53 -18.19
C GLY A 58 4.16 7.94 -16.83
N GLY A 59 3.26 8.01 -15.84
CA GLY A 59 3.41 7.37 -14.54
C GLY A 59 3.06 5.88 -14.57
N ALA A 60 3.28 5.21 -13.43
CA ALA A 60 2.81 3.85 -13.22
C ALA A 60 1.28 3.83 -13.02
N PRO A 61 0.56 2.77 -13.46
CA PRO A 61 -0.90 2.73 -13.50
C PRO A 61 -1.50 2.47 -12.11
N TYR A 62 -1.30 3.42 -11.19
CA TYR A 62 -1.81 3.36 -9.83
C TYR A 62 -2.50 4.67 -9.48
N GLY A 63 -3.65 4.54 -8.83
CA GLY A 63 -4.42 5.65 -8.26
C GLY A 63 -4.86 5.34 -6.84
N ALA A 64 -5.01 6.40 -6.05
CA ALA A 64 -5.50 6.33 -4.67
C ALA A 64 -6.33 7.57 -4.32
N LEU A 65 -7.23 7.41 -3.37
CA LEU A 65 -7.96 8.53 -2.76
C LEU A 65 -8.16 8.27 -1.26
N VAL A 66 -8.29 9.35 -0.49
CA VAL A 66 -8.70 9.29 0.92
C VAL A 66 -10.03 9.97 1.07
N ALA A 67 -11.00 9.28 1.67
CA ALA A 67 -12.28 9.84 2.06
C ALA A 67 -12.35 10.03 3.58
N GLY A 68 -13.00 11.10 4.03
CA GLY A 68 -13.29 11.33 5.45
C GLY A 68 -14.40 10.41 5.97
N ALA A 69 -14.75 10.55 7.25
CA ALA A 69 -15.78 9.73 7.91
C ALA A 69 -17.16 9.79 7.24
N ALA A 70 -17.50 10.92 6.63
CA ALA A 70 -18.76 11.12 5.91
C ALA A 70 -18.71 10.62 4.45
N GLY A 71 -17.60 9.98 4.04
CA GLY A 71 -17.39 9.47 2.69
C GLY A 71 -17.05 10.54 1.64
N ASN A 72 -16.86 11.80 2.03
CA ASN A 72 -16.41 12.85 1.12
C ASN A 72 -14.92 12.66 0.78
N VAL A 73 -14.56 12.82 -0.49
CA VAL A 73 -13.16 12.77 -0.93
C VAL A 73 -12.41 13.98 -0.36
N VAL A 74 -11.27 13.72 0.27
CA VAL A 74 -10.40 14.73 0.88
C VAL A 74 -9.16 14.96 0.02
N ALA A 75 -8.61 13.89 -0.53
CA ALA A 75 -7.46 13.93 -1.43
C ALA A 75 -7.54 12.76 -2.42
N GLU A 76 -7.04 12.95 -3.63
CA GLU A 76 -6.94 11.90 -4.65
C GLU A 76 -5.75 12.16 -5.57
N HIS A 77 -4.96 11.13 -5.87
CA HIS A 77 -3.76 11.25 -6.70
C HIS A 77 -3.55 10.00 -7.55
N GLY A 78 -2.95 10.21 -8.72
CA GLY A 78 -2.26 9.17 -9.48
C GLY A 78 -0.81 9.01 -9.02
N ASN A 79 -0.16 7.92 -9.42
CA ASN A 79 1.24 7.67 -9.12
C ASN A 79 2.16 8.53 -10.00
N THR A 80 3.15 9.17 -9.38
CA THR A 80 4.13 10.04 -10.03
C THR A 80 5.57 9.56 -9.81
N SER A 81 5.77 8.32 -9.31
CA SER A 81 7.11 7.85 -8.94
C SER A 81 8.01 7.52 -10.13
N SER A 82 7.43 7.21 -11.29
CA SER A 82 8.15 6.82 -12.50
C SER A 82 8.24 7.91 -13.57
N VAL A 83 7.72 9.12 -13.30
CA VAL A 83 7.84 10.26 -14.23
C VAL A 83 9.26 10.82 -14.20
N ASP A 84 9.66 11.58 -15.23
CA ASP A 84 10.97 12.21 -15.24
C ASP A 84 11.14 13.17 -14.06
N GLY A 85 12.21 12.98 -13.27
CA GLY A 85 12.44 13.69 -12.01
C GLY A 85 11.54 13.28 -10.84
N GLY A 86 10.75 12.21 -10.97
CA GLY A 86 9.87 11.70 -9.91
C GLY A 86 10.63 11.14 -8.69
N ASP A 87 10.00 11.22 -7.52
CA ASP A 87 10.48 10.58 -6.31
C ASP A 87 10.00 9.11 -6.27
N PRO A 88 10.90 8.11 -6.11
CA PRO A 88 10.51 6.70 -6.07
C PRO A 88 9.51 6.36 -4.95
N THR A 89 9.36 7.21 -3.95
CA THR A 89 8.40 7.05 -2.84
C THR A 89 7.05 7.76 -3.09
N ASP A 90 6.90 8.53 -4.16
CA ASP A 90 5.66 9.20 -4.56
C ASP A 90 4.67 8.24 -5.25
N HIS A 91 4.42 7.12 -4.57
CA HIS A 91 3.30 6.25 -4.86
C HIS A 91 1.97 6.99 -4.61
N ALA A 92 0.93 6.63 -5.37
CA ALA A 92 -0.38 7.26 -5.30
C ALA A 92 -0.90 7.32 -3.86
N GLU A 93 -0.76 6.22 -3.10
CA GLU A 93 -1.17 6.11 -1.70
C GLU A 93 -0.40 7.08 -0.82
N MET A 94 0.93 7.15 -0.97
CA MET A 94 1.79 8.01 -0.15
C MET A 94 1.49 9.49 -0.38
N VAL A 95 1.34 9.92 -1.64
CA VAL A 95 0.97 11.32 -1.95
C VAL A 95 -0.40 11.63 -1.36
N THR A 96 -1.36 10.72 -1.54
CA THR A 96 -2.74 10.92 -1.09
C THR A 96 -2.86 10.99 0.43
N VAL A 97 -2.22 10.09 1.19
CA VAL A 97 -2.29 10.14 2.67
C VAL A 97 -1.59 11.37 3.23
N ARG A 98 -0.49 11.84 2.62
CA ARG A 98 0.17 13.10 3.02
C ARG A 98 -0.75 14.30 2.81
N SER A 99 -1.40 14.38 1.65
CA SER A 99 -2.34 15.45 1.34
C SER A 99 -3.57 15.42 2.26
N ALA A 100 -4.11 14.23 2.52
CA ALA A 100 -5.25 14.07 3.43
C ALA A 100 -4.91 14.41 4.89
N TRP A 101 -3.75 13.97 5.39
CA TRP A 101 -3.30 14.28 6.74
C TRP A 101 -3.16 15.79 6.96
N ARG A 102 -2.63 16.53 5.98
CA ARG A 102 -2.56 18.00 6.03
C ARG A 102 -3.93 18.67 6.14
N ALA A 103 -4.98 18.06 5.60
CA ALA A 103 -6.35 18.59 5.63
C ALA A 103 -7.12 18.17 6.89
N LEU A 104 -6.91 16.95 7.38
CA LEU A 104 -7.72 16.32 8.43
C LEU A 104 -7.05 16.32 9.82
N GLY A 105 -5.73 16.37 9.87
CA GLY A 105 -4.96 16.12 11.09
C GLY A 105 -5.14 14.71 11.65
N ASP A 106 -4.53 14.46 12.81
CA ASP A 106 -4.47 13.13 13.42
C ASP A 106 -5.85 12.54 13.74
N ASP A 107 -6.78 13.34 14.25
CA ASP A 107 -8.10 12.84 14.66
C ASP A 107 -8.99 12.52 13.46
N GLY A 108 -8.96 13.36 12.42
CA GLY A 108 -9.72 13.09 11.21
C GLY A 108 -9.23 11.82 10.50
N MET A 109 -7.91 11.60 10.47
CA MET A 109 -7.32 10.42 9.81
C MET A 109 -7.74 9.09 10.43
N LYS A 110 -7.97 9.03 11.76
CA LYS A 110 -8.45 7.82 12.46
C LYS A 110 -9.78 7.29 11.92
N SER A 111 -10.60 8.17 11.36
CA SER A 111 -11.91 7.84 10.78
C SER A 111 -11.90 7.88 9.25
N ALA A 112 -10.76 8.19 8.65
CA ALA A 112 -10.61 8.25 7.20
C ALA A 112 -10.36 6.86 6.61
N THR A 113 -10.81 6.70 5.37
CA THR A 113 -10.56 5.51 4.55
C THR A 113 -9.62 5.83 3.41
N LEU A 114 -8.53 5.06 3.29
CA LEU A 114 -7.69 5.00 2.10
C LEU A 114 -8.28 4.00 1.11
N TYR A 115 -8.58 4.45 -0.10
CA TYR A 115 -8.93 3.59 -1.23
C TYR A 115 -7.74 3.54 -2.20
N ALA A 116 -7.38 2.34 -2.63
CA ALA A 116 -6.28 2.13 -3.56
C ALA A 116 -6.70 1.23 -4.72
N SER A 117 -6.30 1.61 -5.94
CA SER A 117 -6.56 0.81 -7.16
C SER A 117 -5.97 -0.60 -7.07
N THR A 118 -4.80 -0.73 -6.44
CA THR A 118 -4.11 -1.99 -6.15
C THR A 118 -3.78 -2.05 -4.67
N GLU A 119 -3.61 -3.26 -4.14
CA GLU A 119 -3.21 -3.52 -2.76
C GLU A 119 -1.96 -2.71 -2.38
N PRO A 120 -2.02 -1.91 -1.29
CA PRO A 120 -0.88 -1.10 -0.87
C PRO A 120 0.38 -1.95 -0.65
N CYS A 121 1.50 -1.54 -1.24
CA CYS A 121 2.78 -2.20 -1.01
C CYS A 121 3.28 -1.98 0.43
N THR A 122 4.37 -2.64 0.83
CA THR A 122 4.90 -2.54 2.21
C THR A 122 5.12 -1.11 2.69
N MET A 123 5.66 -0.27 1.83
CA MET A 123 5.86 1.16 2.12
C MET A 123 4.52 1.86 2.35
N CYS A 124 3.56 1.67 1.45
CA CYS A 124 2.26 2.35 1.50
C CYS A 124 1.39 1.86 2.66
N ALA A 125 1.44 0.57 2.99
CA ALA A 125 0.78 0.02 4.18
C ALA A 125 1.34 0.65 5.47
N GLY A 126 2.68 0.74 5.58
CA GLY A 126 3.32 1.45 6.69
C GLY A 126 2.98 2.94 6.73
N GLY A 127 2.92 3.60 5.57
CA GLY A 127 2.51 5.01 5.44
C GLY A 127 1.07 5.23 5.90
N ALA A 128 0.15 4.38 5.49
CA ALA A 128 -1.24 4.39 5.97
C ALA A 128 -1.29 4.24 7.49
N TYR A 129 -0.55 3.26 8.05
CA TYR A 129 -0.46 3.09 9.50
C TYR A 129 0.05 4.34 10.22
N TRP A 130 1.18 4.91 9.79
CA TRP A 130 1.78 6.06 10.50
C TRP A 130 1.00 7.37 10.30
N SER A 131 0.31 7.52 9.17
CA SER A 131 -0.58 8.66 8.91
C SER A 131 -1.89 8.60 9.70
N GLY A 132 -2.19 7.47 10.34
CA GLY A 132 -3.35 7.33 11.21
C GLY A 132 -4.63 6.87 10.51
N ILE A 133 -4.57 6.44 9.25
CA ILE A 133 -5.71 5.85 8.53
C ILE A 133 -6.37 4.75 9.37
N GLY A 134 -7.69 4.80 9.51
CA GLY A 134 -8.47 3.78 10.23
C GLY A 134 -8.93 2.61 9.35
N ARG A 135 -9.02 2.82 8.04
CA ARG A 135 -9.56 1.83 7.10
C ARG A 135 -8.87 1.89 5.73
N VAL A 136 -8.59 0.73 5.16
CA VAL A 136 -8.00 0.55 3.83
C VAL A 136 -8.96 -0.29 3.00
N VAL A 137 -9.26 0.16 1.78
CA VAL A 137 -10.05 -0.58 0.80
C VAL A 137 -9.26 -0.64 -0.50
N TYR A 138 -9.15 -1.80 -1.14
CA TYR A 138 -8.36 -1.93 -2.36
C TYR A 138 -9.00 -2.79 -3.45
N GLY A 139 -8.66 -2.44 -4.69
CA GLY A 139 -9.19 -3.09 -5.89
C GLY A 139 -8.50 -4.42 -6.19
N MET A 140 -7.33 -4.36 -6.81
CA MET A 140 -6.58 -5.55 -7.23
C MET A 140 -5.61 -6.04 -6.15
N SER A 141 -5.52 -7.35 -5.92
CA SER A 141 -4.50 -7.93 -5.03
C SER A 141 -3.08 -7.88 -5.61
N ASN A 142 -2.06 -7.90 -4.75
CA ASN A 142 -0.67 -8.06 -5.19
C ASN A 142 -0.47 -9.39 -5.93
N THR A 143 -1.17 -10.46 -5.53
CA THR A 143 -1.14 -11.75 -6.21
C THR A 143 -1.61 -11.64 -7.66
N ARG A 144 -2.67 -10.87 -7.92
CA ARG A 144 -3.16 -10.61 -9.27
C ARG A 144 -2.20 -9.70 -10.06
N LEU A 145 -1.64 -8.67 -9.42
CA LEU A 145 -0.62 -7.82 -10.03
C LEU A 145 0.60 -8.61 -10.53
N LEU A 146 1.08 -9.59 -9.74
CA LEU A 146 2.24 -10.42 -10.10
C LEU A 146 2.05 -11.20 -11.41
N GLN A 147 0.80 -11.48 -11.79
CA GLN A 147 0.48 -12.15 -13.07
C GLN A 147 0.76 -11.24 -14.27
N PHE A 148 0.71 -9.92 -14.09
CA PHE A 148 1.05 -8.94 -15.13
C PHE A 148 2.54 -8.67 -15.22
N THR A 149 3.24 -8.63 -14.09
CA THR A 149 4.67 -8.29 -14.04
C THR A 149 5.59 -9.47 -14.35
N GLY A 150 5.02 -10.68 -14.48
CA GLY A 150 5.79 -11.91 -14.70
C GLY A 150 6.72 -12.27 -13.54
N GLY A 151 6.52 -11.67 -12.36
CA GLY A 151 7.41 -11.81 -11.22
C GLY A 151 8.78 -11.16 -11.39
N ASP A 152 8.96 -10.23 -12.34
CA ASP A 152 10.21 -9.49 -12.50
C ASP A 152 10.52 -8.70 -11.21
N PRO A 153 11.65 -8.95 -10.51
CA PRO A 153 12.04 -8.22 -9.30
C PRO A 153 12.15 -6.69 -9.49
N LYS A 154 12.28 -6.20 -10.72
CA LYS A 154 12.25 -4.76 -11.03
C LYS A 154 10.84 -4.16 -10.93
N ASN A 155 9.82 -4.99 -11.09
CA ASN A 155 8.40 -4.61 -11.12
C ASN A 155 7.61 -5.20 -9.94
N ALA A 156 8.19 -6.16 -9.22
CA ALA A 156 7.61 -6.80 -8.06
C ALA A 156 8.11 -6.12 -6.77
N GLY A 157 7.19 -5.49 -6.05
CA GLY A 157 7.41 -5.16 -4.65
C GLY A 157 7.53 -6.43 -3.78
N TYR A 158 7.54 -6.26 -2.47
CA TYR A 158 7.44 -7.41 -1.56
C TYR A 158 6.16 -8.20 -1.84
N ALA A 159 6.27 -9.52 -2.01
CA ALA A 159 5.13 -10.44 -2.06
C ALA A 159 4.52 -10.65 -0.67
N LEU A 160 4.22 -9.55 0.02
CA LEU A 160 3.67 -9.48 1.37
C LEU A 160 2.34 -8.72 1.31
N PRO A 161 1.21 -9.37 1.65
CA PRO A 161 -0.08 -8.71 1.71
C PRO A 161 -0.06 -7.51 2.67
N CYS A 162 -0.78 -6.45 2.33
CA CYS A 162 -0.81 -5.23 3.16
C CYS A 162 -1.41 -5.53 4.55
N ARG A 163 -2.37 -6.45 4.58
CA ARG A 163 -3.04 -6.89 5.79
C ARG A 163 -2.06 -7.55 6.78
N ASP A 164 -1.08 -8.31 6.30
CA ASP A 164 -0.09 -8.96 7.16
C ASP A 164 0.77 -7.91 7.87
N ILE A 165 1.10 -6.81 7.19
CA ILE A 165 1.85 -5.69 7.79
C ILE A 165 1.00 -4.97 8.83
N LEU A 166 -0.25 -4.67 8.48
CA LEU A 166 -1.17 -3.91 9.32
C LEU A 166 -1.62 -4.70 10.57
N LEU A 167 -1.67 -6.03 10.50
CA LEU A 167 -1.97 -6.92 11.62
C LEU A 167 -0.93 -6.85 12.75
N HIS A 168 0.30 -6.41 12.47
CA HIS A 168 1.36 -6.26 13.47
C HIS A 168 1.40 -4.87 14.12
N GLY A 169 0.50 -3.96 13.73
CA GLY A 169 0.37 -2.63 14.34
C GLY A 169 -0.37 -2.67 15.69
N TYR A 170 -0.07 -1.72 16.57
CA TYR A 170 -0.80 -1.57 17.85
C TYR A 170 -2.20 -0.98 17.68
N ARG A 171 -2.41 -0.19 16.61
CA ARG A 171 -3.70 0.37 16.24
C ARG A 171 -4.38 -0.56 15.23
N PRO A 172 -5.62 -1.01 15.47
CA PRO A 172 -6.35 -1.79 14.49
C PRO A 172 -6.68 -0.93 13.27
N ILE A 173 -6.44 -1.47 12.08
CA ILE A 173 -6.83 -0.88 10.80
C ILE A 173 -7.68 -1.90 10.07
N THR A 174 -8.88 -1.49 9.66
CA THR A 174 -9.78 -2.35 8.89
C THR A 174 -9.27 -2.45 7.46
N VAL A 175 -9.14 -3.65 6.91
CA VAL A 175 -8.70 -3.87 5.52
C VAL A 175 -9.79 -4.61 4.76
N ILE A 176 -10.22 -4.06 3.62
CA ILE A 176 -11.20 -4.67 2.72
C ILE A 176 -10.61 -4.78 1.33
N GLY A 177 -10.52 -6.00 0.82
CA GLY A 177 -10.10 -6.27 -0.54
C GLY A 177 -9.56 -7.70 -0.71
N PRO A 178 -9.31 -8.12 -1.95
CA PRO A 178 -9.52 -7.36 -3.18
C PRO A 178 -11.00 -7.21 -3.55
N LEU A 179 -11.32 -6.20 -4.35
CA LEU A 179 -12.66 -5.89 -4.87
C LEU A 179 -12.57 -5.45 -6.33
N LEU A 180 -13.48 -5.91 -7.20
CA LEU A 180 -13.51 -5.49 -8.61
C LEU A 180 -12.18 -5.72 -9.35
N GLU A 181 -11.49 -6.84 -9.10
CA GLU A 181 -10.13 -7.08 -9.63
C GLU A 181 -10.04 -6.95 -11.16
N ASP A 182 -11.07 -7.40 -11.90
CA ASP A 182 -11.09 -7.31 -13.36
C ASP A 182 -11.24 -5.88 -13.88
N GLU A 183 -11.91 -5.00 -13.14
CA GLU A 183 -12.00 -3.57 -13.46
C GLU A 183 -10.66 -2.88 -13.14
N ALA A 184 -10.10 -3.16 -11.95
CA ALA A 184 -8.83 -2.61 -11.51
C ALA A 184 -7.66 -2.98 -12.45
N ALA A 185 -7.66 -4.23 -12.95
CA ALA A 185 -6.62 -4.76 -13.82
C ALA A 185 -6.55 -4.07 -15.19
N GLN A 186 -7.59 -3.34 -15.63
CA GLN A 186 -7.61 -2.72 -16.96
C GLN A 186 -6.47 -1.71 -17.16
N ALA A 187 -6.17 -0.89 -16.14
CA ALA A 187 -5.09 0.10 -16.22
C ALA A 187 -3.70 -0.54 -16.37
N HIS A 188 -3.53 -1.79 -15.96
CA HIS A 188 -2.27 -2.53 -16.05
C HIS A 188 -2.05 -3.20 -17.41
N GLN A 189 -3.08 -3.30 -18.25
CA GLN A 189 -3.00 -3.99 -19.54
C GLN A 189 -1.98 -3.33 -20.47
N GLY A 190 -1.00 -4.12 -20.89
CA GLY A 190 0.06 -3.69 -21.82
C GLY A 190 1.10 -2.71 -21.24
N TYR A 191 1.02 -2.36 -19.95
CA TYR A 191 2.00 -1.46 -19.32
C TYR A 191 3.32 -2.17 -18.98
N TRP A 192 3.26 -3.42 -18.51
CA TRP A 192 4.39 -4.16 -17.94
C TRP A 192 5.26 -4.92 -18.96
N ARG A 193 5.22 -4.54 -20.24
CA ARG A 193 5.88 -5.26 -21.35
C ARG A 193 7.09 -4.50 -21.89
#